data_AF-A0ABD3Z5X1-F1
#
_entry.id   AF-A0ABD3Z5X1-F1
#
_cell.length_a   1.000
_cell.length_b   1.000
_cell.length_c   1.000
_cell.angle_alpha   90.00
_cell.angle_beta   90.00
_cell.angle_gamma   90.00
#
_symmetry.space_group_name_H-M   'P 1'
#
loop_
_entity.id
_entity.type
_entity.pdbx_description
1 polymer ?
#
loop_
_entity_poly.entity_id
_entity_poly.type
_entity_poly.pdbx_seq_one_letter_code
_entity_poly.pdbx_strand_id
1 'polypeptide(L)' 'MDALATGRRIMCLTCVVDFTKKCLTIITAFGIAGVQVKRILDNIPLFRSYPATIRTDQGSEFNCRALEQ' A
#
# COMPACT_ATOMS: atom_id res chain seq x y z
N MET A 1 2.74 -18.09 -5.78
CA MET A 1 2.18 -16.75 -6.03
C MET A 1 0.71 -16.82 -5.70
N ASP A 2 0.21 -15.90 -4.88
CA ASP A 2 -1.17 -15.93 -4.40
C ASP A 2 -2.15 -15.66 -5.55
N ALA A 3 -3.10 -16.57 -5.72
CA ALA A 3 -4.09 -16.50 -6.79
C ALA A 3 -5.39 -17.20 -6.35
N LEU A 4 -6.50 -16.76 -6.94
CA LEU A 4 -7.78 -17.47 -6.83
C LEU A 4 -7.70 -18.83 -7.52
N ALA A 5 -8.66 -19.72 -7.23
CA ALA A 5 -8.83 -20.99 -7.94
C ALA A 5 -9.00 -20.81 -9.47
N THR A 6 -9.42 -19.61 -9.91
CA THR A 6 -9.53 -19.22 -11.32
C THR A 6 -8.19 -18.82 -11.97
N GLY A 7 -7.08 -18.87 -11.23
CA GLY A 7 -5.74 -18.46 -11.70
C GLY A 7 -5.49 -16.95 -11.68
N ARG A 8 -6.49 -16.14 -11.29
CA ARG A 8 -6.33 -14.69 -11.18
C ARG A 8 -5.45 -14.33 -9.99
N ARG A 9 -4.35 -13.63 -10.25
CA ARG A 9 -3.36 -13.20 -9.25
C ARG A 9 -3.93 -12.17 -8.30
N ILE A 10 -3.62 -12.32 -7.02
CA ILE A 10 -3.98 -11.39 -5.95
C ILE A 10 -2.72 -10.63 -5.54
N MET A 11 -2.87 -9.33 -5.29
CA MET A 11 -1.85 -8.44 -4.75
C MET A 11 -2.36 -7.87 -3.43
N CYS A 12 -1.45 -7.73 -2.47
CA CYS A 12 -1.74 -7.21 -1.15
C CYS A 12 -0.81 -6.02 -0.87
N LEU A 13 -1.36 -4.83 -0.69
CA LEU A 13 -0.62 -3.69 -0.15
C LEU A 13 -0.81 -3.66 1.36
N THR A 14 0.28 -3.85 2.09
CA THR A 14 0.29 -3.85 3.55
C THR A 14 1.01 -2.60 4.05
N CYS A 15 0.33 -1.79 4.85
CA CYS A 15 0.97 -0.66 5.54
C CYS A 15 1.18 -1.02 7.01
N VAL A 16 2.44 -1.01 7.44
CA VAL A 16 2.83 -1.33 8.82
C VAL A 16 3.63 -0.19 9.44
N VAL A 17 3.45 0.01 10.75
CA VAL A 17 4.33 0.90 11.50
C VAL A 17 5.65 0.18 11.75
N ASP A 18 6.76 0.76 11.31
CA ASP A 18 8.06 0.08 11.32
C ASP A 18 8.53 -0.32 12.72
N PHE A 19 8.36 0.55 13.73
CA PHE A 19 8.83 0.26 15.10
C PHE A 19 7.96 -0.78 15.83
N THR A 20 6.64 -0.63 15.78
CA THR A 20 5.72 -1.48 16.56
C THR A 20 5.27 -2.73 15.82
N LYS A 21 5.59 -2.83 14.52
CA LYS A 21 5.07 -3.84 13.58
C LYS A 21 3.54 -3.97 13.59
N LYS A 22 2.83 -2.93 14.05
CA LYS A 22 1.37 -2.86 13.99
C LYS A 22 0.94 -2.61 12.55
N CYS A 23 0.01 -3.43 12.09
CA CYS A 23 -0.64 -3.26 10.80
C CYS A 23 -1.64 -2.10 10.87
N LEU A 24 -1.50 -1.12 9.97
CA LEU A 24 -2.44 -0.01 9.83
C LEU A 24 -3.56 -0.36 8.87
N THR A 25 -3.21 -0.94 7.73
CA THR A 25 -4.19 -1.36 6.71
C THR A 25 -3.61 -2.44 5.81
N ILE A 26 -4.48 -3.29 5.29
CA ILE A 26 -4.18 -4.30 4.28
C ILE A 26 -5.22 -4.15 3.18
N ILE A 27 -4.76 -4.00 1.95
CA ILE A 27 -5.65 -3.86 0.80
C ILE A 27 -5.33 -4.96 -0.18
N THR A 28 -6.36 -5.75 -0.49
CA THR A 28 -6.30 -6.83 -1.46
C THR A 28 -6.92 -6.36 -2.78
N ALA A 29 -6.19 -6.53 -3.87
CA ALA A 29 -6.66 -6.18 -5.20
C ALA A 29 -6.04 -7.12 -6.24
N PHE A 30 -6.58 -7.10 -7.46
CA PHE A 30 -5.98 -7.83 -8.58
C PHE A 30 -4.85 -7.04 -9.28
N GLY A 31 -4.66 -5.78 -8.87
CA GLY A 31 -3.64 -4.86 -9.36
C GLY A 31 -3.73 -3.57 -8.55
N ILE A 32 -2.58 -2.96 -8.28
CA ILE A 32 -2.48 -1.74 -7.46
C ILE A 32 -1.70 -0.69 -8.27
N ALA A 33 -2.39 0.38 -8.62
CA ALA A 33 -1.79 1.54 -9.28
C ALA A 33 -1.39 2.59 -8.24
N GLY A 34 -0.34 3.37 -8.50
CA GLY A 34 0.12 4.35 -7.51
C GLY A 34 -0.86 5.48 -7.19
N VAL A 35 -1.83 5.78 -8.07
CA VAL A 35 -2.97 6.66 -7.73
C VAL A 35 -3.84 6.05 -6.62
N GLN A 36 -4.02 4.73 -6.62
CA GLN A 36 -4.73 4.03 -5.55
C GLN A 36 -3.90 4.08 -4.27
N VAL A 37 -2.58 3.83 -4.35
CA VAL A 37 -1.65 3.95 -3.21
C VAL A 37 -1.75 5.32 -2.57
N LYS A 38 -1.70 6.41 -3.36
CA LYS A 38 -1.84 7.78 -2.84
C LYS A 38 -3.13 7.97 -2.05
N ARG A 39 -4.27 7.56 -2.62
CA ARG A 39 -5.58 7.66 -1.93
C ARG A 39 -5.61 6.86 -0.63
N ILE A 40 -4.94 5.73 -0.59
CA ILE A 40 -4.86 4.90 0.63
C ILE A 40 -4.05 5.63 1.69
N LEU A 41 -2.89 6.19 1.32
CA LEU A 41 -2.04 6.95 2.22
C LEU A 41 -2.73 8.23 2.72
N ASP A 42 -3.49 8.92 1.86
CA ASP A 42 -4.28 10.12 2.22
C ASP A 42 -5.40 9.81 3.24
N ASN A 43 -5.84 8.55 3.34
CA ASN A 43 -6.84 8.12 4.31
C ASN A 43 -6.23 7.69 5.66
N ILE A 44 -4.92 7.42 5.75
CA ILE A 44 -4.26 7.04 7.01
C ILE A 44 -4.42 8.12 8.10
N PRO A 45 -4.32 9.43 7.79
CA PRO A 45 -4.50 10.51 8.75
C PRO A 45 -5.87 10.53 9.44
N LEU A 46 -6.90 9.92 8.83
CA LEU A 46 -8.23 9.85 9.43
C LEU A 46 -8.25 8.96 10.69
N PHE A 47 -7.30 8.03 10.79
CA PHE A 47 -7.21 7.08 11.89
C PHE A 47 -5.98 7.33 12.79
N ARG A 48 -5.01 8.15 12.35
CA ARG A 48 -3.76 8.42 13.09
C ARG A 48 -3.10 9.73 12.62
N SER A 49 -2.05 10.20 13.28
CA SER A 49 -1.20 11.28 12.73
C SER A 49 -0.45 10.86 11.44
N TYR A 50 -0.15 11.83 10.58
CA TYR A 50 0.63 11.59 9.35
C TYR A 50 2.02 11.03 9.70
N PRO A 51 2.49 9.97 9.01
CA PRO A 51 3.83 9.44 9.25
C PRO A 51 4.89 10.44 8.77
N ALA A 52 5.94 10.66 9.57
CA ALA A 52 7.04 11.55 9.16
C ALA A 52 7.82 11.02 7.95
N THR A 53 7.80 9.71 7.72
CA THR A 53 8.51 9.06 6.62
C THR A 53 7.78 7.79 6.23
N ILE A 54 7.71 7.51 4.92
CA ILE A 54 7.15 6.29 4.36
C ILE A 54 8.31 5.52 3.72
N ARG A 55 8.45 4.25 4.10
CA ARG A 55 9.42 3.33 3.48
C ARG A 55 8.64 2.31 2.65
N THR A 56 9.04 2.16 1.40
CA THR A 56 8.49 1.18 0.46
C THR A 56 9.52 0.11 0.17
N ASP A 57 9.09 -1.02 -0.36
CA ASP A 57 9.93 -2.10 -0.87
C ASP A 57 10.36 -1.88 -2.34
N GLN A 58 10.14 -0.67 -2.88
CA GLN A 58 10.37 -0.31 -4.28
C GLN A 58 9.50 -1.10 -5.29
N GLY A 59 8.35 -1.60 -4.84
CA GLY A 59 7.33 -2.18 -5.71
C GLY A 59 6.93 -1.25 -6.87
N SER A 60 6.56 -1.84 -8.00
CA SER A 60 6.19 -1.10 -9.22
C SER A 60 5.02 -0.12 -9.04
N GLU A 61 4.15 -0.38 -8.07
CA GLU A 61 3.05 0.49 -7.66
C GLU A 61 3.53 1.83 -7.08
N PHE A 62 4.77 1.90 -6.61
CA PHE A 62 5.40 3.10 -6.08
C PHE A 62 6.19 3.88 -7.14
N ASN A 63 6.52 3.26 -8.27
CA ASN A 63 7.25 3.86 -9.38
C ASN A 63 6.33 4.67 -10.30
N CYS A 64 5.68 5.71 -9.77
CA CYS A 64 4.79 6.55 -10.56
C CYS A 64 4.81 8.02 -10.14
N ARG A 65 4.51 8.91 -11.09
CA ARG A 65 4.42 10.37 -10.85
C ARG A 65 3.38 10.79 -9.82
N ALA A 66 2.40 9.94 -9.53
CA ALA A 66 1.40 10.24 -8.51
C ALA A 66 2.00 10.24 -7.09
N LEU A 67 3.14 9.56 -6.90
CA LEU A 67 3.85 9.42 -5.63
C LEU A 67 5.22 10.12 -5.64
N GLU A 68 5.61 10.73 -6.76
CA GLU A 68 6.78 11.61 -6.83
C GLU A 68 6.49 12.88 -6.01
N GLN A 69 7.40 13.19 -5.08
CA GLN A 69 7.31 14.33 -4.17
C GLN A 69 8.45 15.31 -4.42
#